data_AF-A0A1X0R4Z5-F1
#
_entry.id   AF-A0A1X0R4Z5-F1
#
_cell.length_a   1.000
_cell.length_b   1.000
_cell.length_c   1.000
_cell.angle_alpha   90.00
_cell.angle_beta   90.00
_cell.angle_gamma   90.00
#
_symmetry.space_group_name_H-M   'P 1'
#
loop_
_entity.id
_entity.type
_entity.pdbx_description
1 polymer ?
#
loop_
_entity_poly.entity_id
_entity_poly.type
_entity_poly.pdbx_seq_one_letter_code
_entity_poly.pdbx_strand_id
1 'polypeptide(L)'
;LRTKFGEDAVFVIGNWSTPHARYRESIRGLGFRRFFKKHGFQVFLIDEYKTGGCCPTCHNESLHTFRCVPNPRPYQRERYPILVCHGLLR
;
A
#
# COMPACT_ATOMS: atom_id res chain seq x y z
N LEU A 1 -22.69 6.75 2.63
CA LEU A 1 -21.53 6.88 1.71
C LEU A 1 -21.69 8.08 0.81
N ARG A 2 -22.76 8.17 0.02
CA ARG A 2 -23.08 9.36 -0.81
C ARG A 2 -23.15 10.66 0.00
N THR A 3 -23.79 10.64 1.17
CA THR A 3 -23.84 11.79 2.09
C THR A 3 -22.46 12.24 2.59
N LYS A 4 -21.47 11.35 2.61
CA LYS A 4 -20.13 11.63 3.16
C LYS A 4 -19.11 11.99 2.07
N PHE A 5 -19.21 11.37 0.89
CA PHE A 5 -18.20 11.46 -0.17
C PHE A 5 -18.75 12.06 -1.48
N GLY A 6 -20.03 12.45 -1.52
CA GLY A 6 -20.71 12.94 -2.71
C GLY A 6 -21.38 11.83 -3.53
N GLU A 7 -22.23 12.23 -4.47
CA GLU A 7 -22.92 11.33 -5.40
C GLU A 7 -21.95 10.67 -6.40
N ASP A 8 -20.90 11.41 -6.79
CA ASP A 8 -19.89 10.99 -7.78
C ASP A 8 -18.74 10.16 -7.17
N ALA A 9 -18.94 9.64 -5.95
CA ALA A 9 -17.91 8.87 -5.26
C ALA A 9 -17.61 7.56 -6.00
N VAL A 10 -16.33 7.39 -6.34
CA VAL A 10 -15.81 6.19 -7.01
C VAL A 10 -15.07 5.30 -6.01
N PHE A 11 -15.31 4.00 -6.09
CA PHE A 11 -14.55 3.01 -5.32
C PHE A 11 -13.42 2.43 -6.16
N VAL A 12 -12.22 2.47 -5.60
CA VAL A 12 -11.02 1.88 -6.18
C VAL A 12 -10.54 0.79 -5.24
N ILE A 13 -10.51 -0.44 -5.72
CA ILE A 13 -10.13 -1.61 -4.93
C ILE A 13 -8.92 -2.24 -5.63
N GLY A 14 -7.89 -2.60 -4.87
CA GLY A 14 -6.74 -3.30 -5.43
C GLY A 14 -6.95 -4.82 -5.51
N ASN A 15 -6.19 -5.48 -6.38
CA ASN A 15 -6.29 -6.91 -6.66
C ASN A 15 -5.38 -7.77 -5.76
N TRP A 16 -4.75 -7.22 -4.72
CA TRP A 16 -3.81 -7.96 -3.89
C TRP A 16 -4.46 -9.20 -3.26
N SER A 17 -3.74 -10.32 -3.36
CA SER A 17 -4.14 -11.60 -2.80
C SER A 17 -2.93 -12.27 -2.17
N THR A 18 -3.11 -12.83 -0.97
CA THR A 18 -2.07 -13.62 -0.31
C THR A 18 -2.16 -15.07 -0.77
N PRO A 19 -1.13 -15.65 -1.41
CA PRO A 19 -1.19 -17.02 -1.90
C PRO A 19 -1.25 -18.10 -0.80
N HIS A 20 -0.96 -17.76 0.47
CA HIS A 20 -0.78 -18.77 1.53
C HIS A 20 -1.43 -18.42 2.87
N ALA A 21 -2.67 -17.95 2.87
CA ALA A 21 -3.44 -17.91 4.11
C ALA A 21 -4.29 -19.18 4.25
N ARG A 22 -3.68 -20.30 4.66
CA ARG A 22 -4.44 -21.48 5.10
C ARG A 22 -5.41 -21.02 6.20
N TYR A 23 -6.68 -21.43 6.11
CA TYR A 23 -7.75 -21.07 7.07
C TYR A 23 -8.21 -19.60 7.06
N ARG A 24 -7.97 -18.83 5.99
CA ARG A 24 -8.49 -17.46 5.85
C ARG A 24 -9.49 -17.37 4.69
N GLU A 25 -10.59 -16.65 4.91
CA GLU A 25 -11.65 -16.47 3.92
C GLU A 25 -11.11 -16.03 2.55
N SER A 26 -11.67 -16.59 1.48
CA SER A 26 -11.34 -16.24 0.11
C SER A 26 -11.78 -14.80 -0.22
N ILE A 27 -10.84 -14.05 -0.80
CA ILE A 27 -10.98 -12.77 -1.53
C ILE A 27 -12.09 -11.84 -0.99
N ARG A 28 -11.75 -11.04 0.04
CA ARG A 28 -12.57 -9.93 0.58
C ARG A 28 -12.97 -8.87 -0.47
N GLY A 29 -12.54 -8.98 -1.73
CA GLY A 29 -12.89 -8.03 -2.78
C GLY A 29 -14.19 -8.35 -3.54
N LEU A 30 -14.52 -9.61 -3.81
CA LEU A 30 -15.58 -9.91 -4.79
C LEU A 30 -16.98 -9.59 -4.29
N GLY A 31 -17.29 -9.97 -3.04
CA GLY A 31 -18.57 -9.66 -2.40
C GLY A 31 -18.80 -8.15 -2.29
N PHE A 32 -17.78 -7.42 -1.84
CA PHE A 32 -17.84 -5.96 -1.75
C PHE A 32 -17.98 -5.29 -3.11
N ARG A 33 -17.25 -5.74 -4.15
CA ARG A 33 -17.42 -5.23 -5.52
C ARG A 33 -18.85 -5.42 -6.01
N ARG A 34 -19.44 -6.61 -5.81
CA ARG A 34 -20.84 -6.88 -6.18
C ARG A 34 -21.81 -6.01 -5.38
N PHE A 35 -21.58 -5.89 -4.07
CA PHE A 35 -22.38 -5.05 -3.18
C PHE A 35 -22.40 -3.59 -3.62
N PHE A 36 -21.24 -2.99 -3.87
CA PHE A 36 -21.12 -1.59 -4.29
C PHE A 36 -21.71 -1.35 -5.69
N LYS A 37 -21.47 -2.26 -6.64
CA LYS A 37 -22.10 -2.19 -7.97
C LYS A 37 -23.63 -2.27 -7.88
N LYS A 38 -24.17 -3.13 -7.01
CA LYS A 38 -25.63 -3.24 -6.79
C LYS A 38 -26.24 -1.93 -6.25
N HIS A 39 -25.48 -1.16 -5.47
CA HIS A 39 -25.90 0.14 -4.95
C HIS A 39 -25.58 1.32 -5.90
N GLY A 40 -25.25 1.03 -7.17
CA GLY A 40 -25.03 2.05 -8.19
C GLY A 40 -23.74 2.86 -8.00
N PHE A 41 -22.75 2.33 -7.28
CA PHE A 41 -21.42 2.94 -7.23
C PHE A 41 -20.55 2.47 -8.40
N GLN A 42 -19.71 3.37 -8.89
CA GLN A 42 -18.66 3.00 -9.84
C GLN A 42 -17.51 2.35 -9.07
N VAL A 43 -17.11 1.16 -9.50
CA VAL A 43 -16.09 0.34 -8.82
C VAL A 43 -15.03 -0.08 -9.83
N PHE A 44 -13.79 0.35 -9.60
CA PHE A 44 -12.61 -0.03 -10.37
C PHE A 44 -11.75 -1.02 -9.60
N LEU A 45 -11.11 -1.92 -10.35
CA LEU A 45 -10.10 -2.84 -9.86
C LEU A 45 -8.75 -2.39 -10.39
N ILE A 46 -7.80 -2.11 -9.50
CA ILE A 46 -6.44 -1.74 -9.88
C ILE A 46 -5.52 -2.94 -9.66
N ASP A 47 -4.55 -3.10 -10.58
CA ASP A 47 -3.45 -4.02 -10.37
C ASP A 47 -2.46 -3.46 -9.36
N GLU A 48 -2.35 -4.11 -8.20
CA GLU A 48 -1.46 -3.69 -7.13
C GLU A 48 0.00 -4.07 -7.40
N TYR A 49 0.30 -4.80 -8.47
CA TYR A 49 1.66 -5.19 -8.81
C TYR A 49 2.61 -3.98 -8.85
N LYS A 50 3.64 -4.01 -7.99
CA LYS A 50 4.64 -2.94 -7.80
C LYS A 50 4.12 -1.56 -7.36
N THR A 51 2.84 -1.42 -6.99
CA THR A 51 2.27 -0.12 -6.58
C THR A 51 2.94 0.47 -5.33
N GLY A 52 3.54 -0.38 -4.48
CA GLY A 52 4.34 0.04 -3.33
C GLY A 52 5.83 0.29 -3.61
N GLY A 53 6.26 0.24 -4.87
CA GLY A 53 7.65 0.48 -5.29
C GLY A 53 7.96 1.95 -5.61
N CYS A 54 6.92 2.75 -5.88
CA CYS A 54 7.06 4.16 -6.26
C CYS A 54 6.83 5.09 -5.08
N CYS A 55 7.74 6.05 -4.89
CA CYS A 55 7.56 7.10 -3.91
C CYS A 55 6.54 8.14 -4.41
N PRO A 56 5.50 8.51 -3.62
CA PRO A 56 4.48 9.45 -4.06
C PRO A 56 5.01 10.88 -4.26
N THR A 57 6.19 11.20 -3.70
CA THR A 57 6.80 12.53 -3.85
C THR A 57 7.68 12.61 -5.09
N CYS A 58 8.59 11.66 -5.29
CA CYS A 58 9.55 11.72 -6.39
C CYS A 58 9.15 10.89 -7.62
N HIS A 59 8.07 10.11 -7.54
CA HIS A 59 7.54 9.26 -8.62
C HIS A 59 8.54 8.24 -9.20
N ASN A 60 9.73 8.14 -8.61
CA ASN A 60 10.72 7.14 -8.95
C ASN A 60 10.45 5.83 -8.21
N GLU A 61 10.91 4.73 -8.79
CA GLU A 61 10.99 3.39 -8.17
C GLU A 61 12.06 3.35 -7.05
N SER A 62 12.03 4.33 -6.14
CA SER A 62 13.06 4.53 -5.13
C SER A 62 12.78 3.79 -3.82
N LEU A 63 11.66 3.05 -3.72
CA LEU A 63 11.31 2.29 -2.52
C LEU A 63 12.06 0.95 -2.53
N HIS A 64 13.36 1.01 -2.30
CA HIS A 64 14.17 -0.18 -2.08
C HIS A 64 13.90 -0.79 -0.70
N THR A 65 14.03 -2.12 -0.64
CA THR A 65 13.92 -2.92 0.59
C THR A 65 14.87 -2.43 1.67
N PHE A 66 16.05 -1.95 1.29
CA PHE A 66 17.04 -1.38 2.19
C PHE A 66 17.28 0.09 1.86
N ARG A 67 17.46 0.91 2.90
CA ARG A 67 17.75 2.34 2.80
C ARG A 67 18.95 2.70 3.65
N CYS A 68 19.76 3.61 3.13
CA CYS A 68 20.81 4.26 3.89
C CYS A 68 20.20 5.43 4.67
N VAL A 69 20.20 5.34 5.99
CA VAL A 69 19.69 6.38 6.88
C VAL A 69 20.80 6.88 7.81
N PRO A 70 20.77 8.15 8.24
CA PRO A 70 21.67 8.63 9.28
C PRO A 70 21.49 7.78 10.54
N ASN A 71 22.59 7.46 11.21
CA ASN A 71 22.52 6.66 12.43
C ASN A 71 21.60 7.36 13.45
N PRO A 72 20.52 6.68 13.93
CA PRO A 72 19.59 7.28 14.87
C PRO A 72 20.25 7.57 16.22
N ARG A 73 21.39 6.95 16.53
CA ARG A 73 22.18 7.18 17.75
C ARG A 73 23.22 8.29 17.49
N PRO A 74 22.99 9.53 17.98
CA PRO A 74 23.86 10.67 17.65
C PRO A 74 25.31 10.45 18.05
N TYR A 75 25.54 9.85 19.22
CA TYR A 75 26.87 9.54 19.75
C TYR A 75 27.65 8.48 18.94
N GLN A 76 26.99 7.75 18.03
CA GLN A 76 27.65 6.78 17.15
C GLN A 76 27.90 7.33 15.75
N ARG A 77 27.41 8.53 15.41
CA ARG A 77 27.52 9.08 14.06
C ARG A 77 28.95 9.38 13.63
N GLU A 78 29.83 9.69 14.57
CA GLU A 78 31.25 9.95 14.29
C GLU A 78 31.95 8.69 13.74
N ARG A 79 31.63 7.51 14.29
CA ARG A 79 32.24 6.24 13.91
C ARG A 79 31.43 5.46 12.86
N TYR A 80 30.10 5.59 12.90
CA TYR A 80 29.15 4.91 12.01
C TYR A 80 28.06 5.90 11.59
N PRO A 81 28.32 6.76 10.60
CA PRO A 81 27.41 7.86 10.23
C PRO A 81 26.14 7.37 9.53
N ILE A 82 26.24 6.30 8.73
CA ILE A 82 25.16 5.78 7.89
C ILE A 82 24.91 4.33 8.25
N LEU A 83 23.63 3.98 8.45
CA LEU A 83 23.18 2.61 8.64
C LEU A 83 22.30 2.17 7.47
N VAL A 84 22.42 0.90 7.12
CA VAL A 84 21.49 0.24 6.20
C VAL A 84 20.33 -0.31 7.01
N CYS A 85 19.14 0.26 6.83
CA CYS A 85 17.92 -0.19 7.49
C CYS A 85 16.94 -0.77 6.48
N HIS A 86 16.12 -1.72 6.90
CA HIS A 86 15.06 -2.24 6.06
C HIS A 86 13.90 -1.23 5.99
N GLY A 87 13.56 -0.74 4.79
CA GLY A 87 12.60 0.36 4.60
C GLY A 87 11.17 0.04 5.03
N LEU A 88 10.82 -1.25 5.17
CA LEU A 88 9.49 -1.71 5.64
C LEU A 88 9.46 -2.13 7.12
N LEU A 89 10.61 -2.36 7.76
CA LEU A 89 10.68 -2.79 9.15
C LEU A 89 11.13 -1.57 9.95
N ARG A 90 10.19 -0.99 10.70
CA ARG A 90 10.40 0.21 11.48
C ARG A 90 10.74 -0.13 12.92
#